data_AF-A0A1H8YQP0-F1
#
_entry.id   AF-A0A1H8YQP0-F1
#
_cell.length_a   1.000
_cell.length_b   1.000
_cell.length_c   1.000
_cell.angle_alpha   90.00
_cell.angle_beta   90.00
_cell.angle_gamma   90.00
#
_symmetry.space_group_name_H-M   'P 1'
#
loop_
_entity.id
_entity.type
_entity.pdbx_description
1 polymer ?
#
loop_
_entity_poly.entity_id
_entity_poly.type
_entity_poly.pdbx_seq_one_letter_code
_entity_poly.pdbx_strand_id
1 'polypeptide(L)'
;MAVIHDDLNIQTIACTAPADGLSTRGAIHASYHTLTTRFGNPDFGTTDTAAEEATLWILDTPAGRAHLQSWLDVHHLHARPHTEVRWSIQTASDGVLPWVFKAVTGSTAAFPAGVDRFARTSSRETLTAAYVDYLYLRSQAMANWVNLQHRDSRSYRENWTLPRHLLGFALQVQEILLHFQWSHADAAERLAWIGVGKPALPPAPDLDHWRRYCRWQFVPVPTEAHPDGGDPDLAANLRERAEDAAWARDHVVRPSADGLVRTRKVDLFDEHAATLTALAGSPVGDLAAGNRR
;
A
#
# COMPACT_ATOMS: atom_id res chain seq x y z
N MET A 1 -7.04 -2.83 -23.35
CA MET A 1 -7.23 -2.25 -22.01
C MET A 1 -7.16 -3.39 -21.01
N ALA A 2 -6.05 -3.55 -20.31
CA ALA A 2 -5.91 -4.63 -19.34
C ALA A 2 -6.53 -4.16 -18.02
N VAL A 3 -7.74 -4.66 -17.74
CA VAL A 3 -8.49 -4.33 -16.53
C VAL A 3 -7.96 -5.19 -15.40
N ILE A 4 -7.08 -4.63 -14.58
CA ILE A 4 -6.52 -5.30 -13.41
C ILE A 4 -7.45 -4.96 -12.25
N HIS A 5 -8.61 -5.60 -12.20
CA HIS A 5 -9.66 -5.23 -11.25
C HIS A 5 -10.21 -3.79 -11.43
N ASP A 6 -11.47 -3.62 -11.04
CA ASP A 6 -12.20 -2.35 -11.14
C ASP A 6 -11.60 -1.18 -10.30
N ASP A 7 -10.65 -1.46 -9.40
CA ASP A 7 -10.03 -0.51 -8.48
C ASP A 7 -8.61 -0.04 -8.87
N LEU A 8 -8.01 -0.59 -9.94
CA LEU A 8 -6.69 -0.21 -10.44
C LEU A 8 -6.76 0.12 -11.94
N ASN A 9 -7.15 1.35 -12.27
CA ASN A 9 -6.88 1.89 -13.60
C ASN A 9 -5.37 2.16 -13.71
N ILE A 10 -4.62 1.16 -14.17
CA ILE A 10 -3.25 1.40 -14.63
C ILE A 10 -3.37 2.21 -15.91
N GLN A 11 -2.98 3.49 -15.83
CA GLN A 11 -2.92 4.33 -17.01
C GLN A 11 -1.85 3.74 -17.93
N THR A 12 -2.28 3.24 -19.09
CA THR A 12 -1.38 2.82 -20.17
C THR A 12 -0.83 3.99 -20.97
N ILE A 13 -1.20 5.22 -20.58
CA ILE A 13 -0.64 6.45 -21.13
C ILE A 13 0.61 6.75 -20.32
N ALA A 14 1.77 6.72 -20.97
CA ALA A 14 3.03 7.08 -20.34
C ALA A 14 2.89 8.45 -19.65
N CYS A 15 2.97 8.48 -18.32
CA CYS A 15 3.04 9.74 -17.62
C CYS A 15 4.32 10.48 -18.07
N THR A 16 4.20 11.77 -18.39
CA THR A 16 5.29 12.58 -18.94
C THR A 16 6.24 13.14 -17.88
N ALA A 17 5.98 12.87 -16.60
CA ALA A 17 6.88 13.24 -15.52
C ALA A 17 8.21 12.48 -15.67
N PRO A 18 9.37 13.14 -15.57
CA PRO A 18 10.67 12.47 -15.63
C PRO A 18 10.86 11.52 -14.45
N ALA A 19 11.53 10.40 -14.69
CA ALA A 19 11.83 9.36 -13.69
C ALA A 19 13.05 9.72 -12.82
N ASP A 20 13.17 10.99 -12.42
CA ASP A 20 14.30 11.45 -11.62
C ASP A 20 14.17 10.94 -10.18
N GLY A 21 15.28 10.46 -9.61
CA GLY A 21 15.35 10.04 -8.20
C GLY A 21 14.74 8.68 -7.87
N LEU A 22 14.42 7.83 -8.86
CA LEU A 22 13.98 6.46 -8.57
C LEU A 22 15.14 5.61 -8.04
N SER A 23 14.87 4.86 -6.98
CA SER A 23 15.82 3.91 -6.38
C SER A 23 15.15 2.55 -6.28
N THR A 24 15.93 1.46 -6.30
CA THR A 24 15.35 0.13 -6.11
C THR A 24 14.88 0.00 -4.66
N ARG A 25 13.57 -0.15 -4.47
CA ARG A 25 12.92 -0.24 -3.15
C ARG A 25 12.45 -1.65 -2.82
N GLY A 26 12.24 -2.49 -3.83
CA GLY A 26 11.73 -3.83 -3.61
C GLY A 26 12.02 -4.77 -4.76
N ALA A 27 11.65 -6.03 -4.58
CA ALA A 27 11.59 -6.99 -5.66
C ALA A 27 10.38 -7.91 -5.51
N ILE A 28 9.88 -8.40 -6.63
CA ILE A 28 8.74 -9.29 -6.71
C ILE A 28 9.06 -10.45 -7.65
N HIS A 29 8.57 -11.64 -7.33
CA HIS A 29 8.66 -12.80 -8.20
C HIS A 29 7.37 -12.93 -8.99
N ALA A 30 7.47 -12.96 -10.32
CA ALA A 30 6.36 -13.13 -11.23
C ALA A 30 6.83 -13.67 -12.57
N SER A 31 5.94 -14.37 -13.28
CA SER A 31 6.23 -14.80 -14.66
C SER A 31 5.99 -13.67 -15.66
N TYR A 32 6.74 -13.67 -16.77
CA TYR A 32 6.55 -12.70 -17.85
C TYR A 32 5.12 -12.76 -18.43
N HIS A 33 4.54 -13.95 -18.52
CA HIS A 33 3.15 -14.17 -18.91
C HIS A 33 2.16 -13.52 -17.94
N THR A 34 2.38 -13.66 -16.63
CA THR A 34 1.54 -13.02 -15.61
C THR A 34 1.57 -11.50 -15.77
N LEU A 35 2.77 -10.92 -15.90
CA LEU A 35 2.93 -9.47 -16.03
C LEU A 35 2.36 -8.93 -17.34
N THR A 36 2.58 -9.61 -18.46
CA THR A 36 1.99 -9.21 -19.76
C THR A 36 0.48 -9.36 -19.79
N THR A 37 -0.08 -10.40 -19.15
CA THR A 37 -1.55 -10.55 -19.01
C THR A 37 -2.15 -9.42 -18.18
N ARG A 38 -1.42 -8.94 -17.17
CA ARG A 38 -1.86 -7.88 -16.26
C ARG A 38 -1.65 -6.49 -16.84
N PHE A 39 -0.43 -6.18 -17.27
CA PHE A 39 0.00 -4.84 -17.66
C PHE A 39 -0.03 -4.59 -19.17
N GLY A 40 -0.26 -5.62 -19.98
CA GLY A 40 0.01 -5.57 -21.40
C GLY A 40 1.50 -5.73 -21.69
N ASN A 41 1.86 -5.58 -22.97
CA ASN A 41 3.26 -5.67 -23.37
C ASN A 41 4.08 -4.51 -22.76
N PRO A 42 5.31 -4.77 -22.31
CA PRO A 42 6.22 -3.74 -21.82
C PRO A 42 6.60 -2.77 -22.96
N ASP A 43 7.01 -1.56 -22.59
CA ASP A 43 7.62 -0.63 -23.52
C ASP A 43 9.11 -0.98 -23.65
N PHE A 44 9.58 -1.19 -24.88
CA PHE A 44 10.99 -1.52 -25.17
C PHE A 44 11.81 -0.29 -25.57
N GLY A 45 11.23 0.92 -25.50
CA GLY A 45 11.87 2.13 -26.00
C GLY A 45 11.89 2.17 -27.53
N THR A 46 11.86 3.37 -28.11
CA THR A 46 12.04 3.52 -29.55
C THR A 46 13.48 3.18 -29.91
N THR A 47 13.64 2.08 -30.64
CA THR A 47 14.79 1.70 -31.47
C THR A 47 15.72 2.87 -31.81
N ASP A 48 16.92 2.90 -31.22
CA ASP A 48 18.17 3.41 -31.82
C ASP A 48 19.39 3.42 -30.88
N THR A 49 19.26 2.95 -29.63
CA THR A 49 20.43 2.71 -28.78
C THR A 49 20.46 1.25 -28.34
N ALA A 50 21.45 0.51 -28.84
CA ALA A 50 21.77 -0.88 -28.48
C ALA A 50 22.32 -0.99 -27.04
N ALA A 51 21.78 -0.21 -26.11
CA ALA A 51 22.10 -0.24 -24.70
C ALA A 51 20.99 -1.01 -23.98
N GLU A 52 21.19 -2.31 -23.88
CA GLU A 52 20.55 -3.23 -22.92
C GLU A 52 19.01 -3.22 -22.90
N GLU A 53 18.41 -4.20 -23.59
CA GLU A 53 16.97 -4.53 -23.61
C GLU A 53 16.46 -4.96 -22.22
N ALA A 54 16.50 -4.07 -21.24
CA ALA A 54 15.84 -4.28 -19.96
C ALA A 54 14.33 -4.22 -20.20
N THR A 55 13.64 -5.34 -19.95
CA THR A 55 12.17 -5.36 -20.01
C THR A 55 11.63 -4.47 -18.89
N LEU A 56 10.95 -3.38 -19.27
CA LEU A 56 10.47 -2.34 -18.36
C LEU A 56 8.96 -2.15 -18.48
N TRP A 57 8.25 -2.28 -17.36
CA TRP A 57 6.92 -1.68 -17.23
C TRP A 57 7.00 -0.40 -16.41
N ILE A 58 6.41 0.65 -16.96
CA ILE A 58 6.15 1.89 -16.24
C ILE A 58 4.73 1.79 -15.67
N LEU A 59 4.62 1.85 -14.35
CA LEU A 59 3.37 1.72 -13.61
C LEU A 59 3.10 3.04 -12.90
N ASP A 60 2.05 3.75 -13.33
CA ASP A 60 1.56 4.92 -12.62
C ASP A 60 0.49 4.49 -11.61
N THR A 61 0.75 4.77 -10.33
CA THR A 61 -0.16 4.44 -9.22
C THR A 61 -0.62 5.72 -8.52
N PRO A 62 -1.71 5.67 -7.73
CA PRO A 62 -2.12 6.81 -6.92
C PRO A 62 -1.06 7.33 -5.95
N ALA A 63 -0.10 6.49 -5.55
CA ALA A 63 1.01 6.87 -4.66
C ALA A 63 2.26 7.37 -5.41
N GLY A 64 2.23 7.39 -6.74
CA GLY A 64 3.35 7.77 -7.60
C GLY A 64 3.74 6.68 -8.59
N ARG A 65 4.85 6.92 -9.29
CA ARG A 65 5.35 6.01 -10.32
C ARG A 65 6.23 4.90 -9.75
N ALA A 66 6.12 3.71 -10.34
CA ALA A 66 7.09 2.64 -10.22
C ALA A 66 7.53 2.12 -11.59
N HIS A 67 8.78 1.68 -11.64
CA HIS A 67 9.37 0.96 -12.75
C HIS A 67 9.57 -0.50 -12.31
N LEU A 68 9.00 -1.42 -13.06
CA LEU A 68 9.18 -2.85 -12.86
C LEU A 68 10.14 -3.39 -13.92
N GLN A 69 11.34 -3.79 -13.49
CA GLN A 69 12.44 -4.14 -14.40
C GLN A 69 12.98 -5.54 -14.12
N SER A 70 13.31 -6.29 -15.16
CA SER A 70 14.16 -7.48 -15.07
C SER A 70 15.48 -7.25 -15.81
N TRP A 71 16.56 -7.86 -15.29
CA TRP A 71 17.88 -7.90 -15.94
C TRP A 71 18.02 -9.09 -16.90
N LEU A 72 16.95 -9.87 -17.09
CA LEU A 72 16.92 -10.93 -18.09
C LEU A 72 16.60 -10.35 -19.46
N ASP A 73 17.30 -10.85 -20.48
CA ASP A 73 17.05 -10.60 -21.89
C ASP A 73 15.59 -10.92 -22.26
N VAL A 74 14.97 -10.06 -23.07
CA VAL A 74 13.61 -10.22 -23.58
C VAL A 74 13.40 -11.56 -24.31
N HIS A 75 14.41 -12.04 -25.05
CA HIS A 75 14.37 -13.34 -25.72
C HIS A 75 14.25 -14.48 -24.72
N HIS A 76 14.94 -14.38 -23.57
CA HIS A 76 14.83 -15.36 -22.50
C HIS A 76 13.42 -15.39 -21.91
N LEU A 77 12.84 -14.21 -21.69
CA LEU A 77 11.48 -14.05 -21.16
C LEU A 77 10.42 -14.58 -22.14
N HIS A 78 10.58 -14.36 -23.44
CA HIS A 78 9.69 -14.91 -24.47
C HIS A 78 9.82 -16.43 -24.62
N ALA A 79 11.01 -16.99 -24.49
CA ALA A 79 11.23 -18.43 -24.58
C ALA A 79 10.64 -19.20 -23.39
N ARG A 80 10.54 -18.54 -22.22
CA ARG A 80 10.05 -19.16 -20.97
C ARG A 80 9.04 -18.25 -20.26
N PRO A 81 7.89 -17.95 -20.88
CA PRO A 81 7.00 -16.89 -20.41
C PRO A 81 6.32 -17.24 -19.09
N HIS A 82 6.19 -18.52 -18.75
CA HIS A 82 5.55 -18.99 -17.52
C HIS A 82 6.53 -19.21 -16.35
N THR A 83 7.85 -19.08 -16.56
CA THR A 83 8.83 -19.22 -15.48
C THR A 83 8.80 -17.98 -14.59
N GLU A 84 8.72 -18.19 -13.27
CA GLU A 84 8.86 -17.09 -12.32
C GLU A 84 10.29 -16.56 -12.31
N VAL A 85 10.39 -15.24 -12.46
CA VAL A 85 11.67 -14.53 -12.40
C VAL A 85 11.55 -13.35 -11.43
N ARG A 86 12.70 -12.89 -10.94
CA ARG A 86 12.75 -11.74 -10.04
C ARG A 86 12.69 -10.45 -10.84
N TRP A 87 11.75 -9.59 -10.48
CA TRP A 87 11.60 -8.23 -11.00
C TRP A 87 11.96 -7.24 -9.91
N SER A 88 12.81 -6.27 -10.25
CA SER A 88 13.15 -5.14 -9.39
C SER A 88 12.07 -4.07 -9.48
N ILE A 89 11.69 -3.50 -8.34
CA ILE A 89 10.75 -2.38 -8.25
C ILE A 89 11.56 -1.13 -7.93
N GLN A 90 11.61 -0.20 -8.88
CA GLN A 90 12.24 1.10 -8.69
C GLN A 90 11.18 2.16 -8.52
N THR A 91 11.30 2.97 -7.46
CA THR A 91 10.35 4.03 -7.15
C THR A 91 11.02 5.09 -6.25
N ALA A 92 10.40 6.26 -6.12
CA ALA A 92 10.89 7.34 -5.26
C ALA A 92 10.59 7.07 -3.77
N SER A 93 9.50 6.35 -3.46
CA SER A 93 9.02 6.12 -2.10
C SER A 93 8.42 4.72 -1.90
N ASP A 94 8.33 4.27 -0.66
CA ASP A 94 7.72 2.97 -0.32
C ASP A 94 6.20 2.93 -0.60
N GLY A 95 5.56 4.09 -0.77
CA GLY A 95 4.12 4.23 -0.98
C GLY A 95 3.57 3.46 -2.19
N VAL A 96 4.40 3.21 -3.20
CA VAL A 96 4.00 2.50 -4.42
C VAL A 96 4.06 0.97 -4.25
N LEU A 97 4.78 0.45 -3.25
CA LEU A 97 4.98 -0.99 -3.08
C LEU A 97 3.67 -1.78 -2.89
N PRO A 98 2.74 -1.39 -2.00
CA PRO A 98 1.49 -2.13 -1.84
C PRO A 98 0.67 -2.18 -3.14
N TRP A 99 0.70 -1.13 -3.95
CA TRP A 99 0.02 -1.07 -5.25
C TRP A 99 0.58 -2.09 -6.24
N VAL A 100 1.91 -2.14 -6.38
CA VAL A 100 2.59 -3.08 -7.28
C VAL A 100 2.33 -4.53 -6.84
N PHE A 101 2.49 -4.82 -5.54
CA PHE A 101 2.23 -6.16 -5.02
C PHE A 101 0.77 -6.58 -5.20
N LYS A 102 -0.19 -5.66 -4.95
CA LYS A 102 -1.60 -5.92 -5.20
C LYS A 102 -1.87 -6.26 -6.66
N ALA A 103 -1.32 -5.47 -7.59
CA ALA A 103 -1.56 -5.64 -9.01
C ALA A 103 -0.95 -6.94 -9.57
N VAL A 104 0.24 -7.31 -9.10
CA VAL A 104 0.97 -8.50 -9.58
C VAL A 104 0.48 -9.79 -8.91
N THR A 105 0.35 -9.80 -7.59
CA THR A 105 0.04 -11.03 -6.82
C THR A 105 -1.43 -11.18 -6.46
N GLY A 106 -2.22 -10.10 -6.61
CA GLY A 106 -3.59 -10.05 -6.10
C GLY A 106 -3.69 -9.73 -4.60
N SER A 107 -2.57 -9.57 -3.89
CA SER A 107 -2.52 -9.32 -2.45
C SER A 107 -1.44 -8.31 -2.06
N THR A 108 -1.64 -7.62 -0.95
CA THR A 108 -0.62 -6.78 -0.30
C THR A 108 0.28 -7.56 0.66
N ALA A 109 -0.09 -8.77 1.07
CA ALA A 109 0.59 -9.45 2.18
C ALA A 109 2.09 -9.72 1.96
N ALA A 110 2.53 -9.86 0.72
CA ALA A 110 3.94 -10.14 0.40
C ALA A 110 4.80 -8.88 0.26
N PHE A 111 4.22 -7.67 0.23
CA PHE A 111 5.01 -6.45 -0.03
C PHE A 111 6.08 -6.18 1.03
N PRO A 112 5.86 -6.41 2.35
CA PRO A 112 6.88 -6.13 3.35
C PRO A 112 8.15 -6.98 3.17
N ALA A 113 7.99 -8.27 2.85
CA ALA A 113 9.12 -9.17 2.58
C ALA A 113 9.85 -8.85 1.26
N GLY A 114 9.14 -8.20 0.32
CA GLY A 114 9.72 -7.72 -0.93
C GLY A 114 10.86 -6.70 -0.77
N VAL A 115 10.99 -6.11 0.42
CA VAL A 115 11.92 -5.02 0.74
C VAL A 115 13.16 -5.50 1.49
N ASP A 116 13.23 -6.77 1.91
CA ASP A 116 14.29 -7.29 2.80
C ASP A 116 15.72 -6.98 2.34
N ARG A 117 15.97 -7.04 1.03
CA ARG A 117 17.29 -6.75 0.44
C ARG A 117 17.59 -5.25 0.26
N PHE A 118 16.60 -4.40 0.50
CA PHE A 118 16.59 -2.95 0.32
C PHE A 118 16.30 -2.19 1.63
N ALA A 119 16.38 -2.88 2.77
CA ALA A 119 16.11 -2.38 4.13
C ALA A 119 16.92 -1.13 4.55
N ARG A 120 17.91 -0.68 3.75
CA ARG A 120 18.65 0.57 4.02
C ARG A 120 17.78 1.82 3.84
N THR A 121 16.74 1.74 3.01
CA THR A 121 15.94 2.91 2.60
C THR A 121 14.50 2.88 3.13
N SER A 122 14.13 1.81 3.84
CA SER A 122 12.78 1.56 4.31
C SER A 122 12.84 1.12 5.77
N SER A 123 11.79 1.42 6.53
CA SER A 123 11.60 0.95 7.90
C SER A 123 10.20 0.36 8.06
N ARG A 124 9.95 -0.37 9.15
CA ARG A 124 8.59 -0.83 9.45
C ARG A 124 7.62 0.34 9.53
N GLU A 125 8.05 1.49 10.07
CA GLU A 125 7.27 2.73 10.05
C GLU A 125 6.91 3.17 8.62
N THR A 126 7.88 3.28 7.71
CA THR A 126 7.60 3.75 6.33
C THR A 126 6.77 2.77 5.53
N LEU A 127 6.96 1.46 5.74
CA LEU A 127 6.14 0.42 5.13
C LEU A 127 4.71 0.41 5.68
N THR A 128 4.54 0.66 6.97
CA THR A 128 3.22 0.82 7.60
C THR A 128 2.52 2.06 7.06
N ALA A 129 3.22 3.19 6.96
CA ALA A 129 2.70 4.41 6.35
C ALA A 129 2.28 4.18 4.89
N ALA A 130 3.09 3.48 4.09
CA ALA A 130 2.76 3.12 2.73
C ALA A 130 1.47 2.29 2.64
N TYR A 131 1.27 1.35 3.58
CA TYR A 131 0.04 0.56 3.62
C TYR A 131 -1.19 1.40 4.03
N VAL A 132 -1.04 2.33 4.97
CA VAL A 132 -2.10 3.29 5.31
C VAL A 132 -2.52 4.12 4.10
N ASP A 133 -1.55 4.69 3.38
CA ASP A 133 -1.83 5.49 2.18
C ASP A 133 -2.54 4.66 1.12
N TYR A 134 -2.08 3.41 0.91
CA TYR A 134 -2.73 2.47 0.02
C TYR A 134 -4.19 2.24 0.41
N LEU A 135 -4.49 1.96 1.68
CA LEU A 135 -5.85 1.74 2.17
C LEU A 135 -6.73 2.98 1.96
N TYR A 136 -6.22 4.16 2.31
CA TYR A 136 -6.94 5.41 2.12
C TYR A 136 -7.22 5.70 0.64
N LEU A 137 -6.19 5.72 -0.21
CA LEU A 137 -6.32 6.01 -1.63
C LEU A 137 -7.17 4.96 -2.36
N ARG A 138 -7.06 3.68 -1.99
CA ARG A 138 -7.92 2.62 -2.51
C ARG A 138 -9.37 2.80 -2.07
N SER A 139 -9.62 3.25 -0.84
CA SER A 139 -10.98 3.57 -0.39
C SER A 139 -11.62 4.66 -1.25
N GLN A 140 -10.86 5.70 -1.61
CA GLN A 140 -11.32 6.80 -2.47
C GLN A 140 -11.57 6.32 -3.90
N ALA A 141 -10.61 5.59 -4.48
CA ALA A 141 -10.74 5.02 -5.82
C ALA A 141 -11.97 4.10 -5.92
N MET A 142 -12.15 3.23 -4.93
CA MET A 142 -13.28 2.30 -4.89
C MET A 142 -14.61 3.01 -4.64
N ALA A 143 -14.65 4.05 -3.81
CA ALA A 143 -15.85 4.88 -3.63
C ALA A 143 -16.26 5.55 -4.94
N ASN A 144 -15.29 6.13 -5.66
CA ASN A 144 -15.52 6.75 -6.96
C ASN A 144 -16.05 5.73 -7.98
N TRP A 145 -15.43 4.54 -8.06
CA TRP A 145 -15.90 3.49 -8.96
C TRP A 145 -17.31 3.02 -8.60
N VAL A 146 -17.61 2.78 -7.31
CA VAL A 146 -18.95 2.39 -6.83
C VAL A 146 -19.99 3.45 -7.22
N ASN A 147 -19.67 4.74 -7.12
CA ASN A 147 -20.58 5.84 -7.45
C ASN A 147 -20.91 5.92 -8.96
N LEU A 148 -20.06 5.35 -9.82
CA LEU A 148 -20.33 5.25 -11.27
C LEU A 148 -21.26 4.08 -11.62
N GLN A 149 -21.46 3.12 -10.70
CA GLN A 149 -22.31 1.95 -10.94
C GLN A 149 -23.78 2.28 -10.69
N HIS A 150 -24.67 1.66 -11.48
CA HIS A 150 -26.11 1.69 -11.17
C HIS A 150 -26.39 0.97 -9.85
N ARG A 151 -27.21 1.56 -8.98
CA ARG A 151 -27.50 1.03 -7.64
C ARG A 151 -28.12 -0.38 -7.64
N ASP A 152 -28.90 -0.70 -8.68
CA ASP A 152 -29.52 -2.03 -8.82
C ASP A 152 -28.57 -3.08 -9.41
N SER A 153 -27.40 -2.66 -9.92
CA SER A 153 -26.41 -3.58 -10.46
C SER A 153 -25.88 -4.51 -9.37
N ARG A 154 -25.52 -5.73 -9.79
CA ARG A 154 -24.82 -6.69 -8.93
C ARG A 154 -23.48 -6.12 -8.45
N SER A 155 -22.74 -5.45 -9.34
CA SER A 155 -21.46 -4.80 -9.04
C SER A 155 -21.58 -3.77 -7.91
N TYR A 156 -22.60 -2.92 -7.92
CA TYR A 156 -22.84 -1.98 -6.82
C TYR A 156 -23.13 -2.72 -5.51
N ARG A 157 -24.10 -3.65 -5.52
CA ARG A 157 -24.54 -4.38 -4.32
C ARG A 157 -23.43 -5.20 -3.66
N GLU A 158 -22.50 -5.74 -4.45
CA GLU A 158 -21.34 -6.50 -3.95
C GLU A 158 -20.27 -5.61 -3.31
N ASN A 159 -20.13 -4.35 -3.73
CA ASN A 159 -18.96 -3.54 -3.42
C ASN A 159 -19.24 -2.27 -2.59
N TRP A 160 -20.49 -1.83 -2.48
CA TRP A 160 -20.82 -0.50 -1.92
C TRP A 160 -20.36 -0.25 -0.47
N THR A 161 -20.11 -1.30 0.30
CA THR A 161 -19.60 -1.18 1.68
C THR A 161 -18.08 -1.27 1.81
N LEU A 162 -17.39 -1.79 0.79
CA LEU A 162 -15.95 -2.03 0.84
C LEU A 162 -15.12 -0.74 1.03
N PRO A 163 -15.47 0.41 0.40
CA PRO A 163 -14.78 1.67 0.66
C PRO A 163 -14.75 2.05 2.15
N ARG A 164 -15.86 1.83 2.88
CA ARG A 164 -15.93 2.15 4.31
C ARG A 164 -15.05 1.23 5.15
N HIS A 165 -14.95 -0.05 4.79
CA HIS A 165 -14.05 -0.98 5.47
C HIS A 165 -12.58 -0.59 5.25
N LEU A 166 -12.20 -0.28 4.00
CA LEU A 166 -10.85 0.20 3.66
C LEU A 166 -10.48 1.47 4.44
N LEU A 167 -11.38 2.45 4.50
CA LEU A 167 -11.14 3.68 5.27
C LEU A 167 -11.04 3.38 6.77
N GLY A 168 -11.87 2.48 7.30
CA GLY A 168 -11.80 2.04 8.70
C GLY A 168 -10.44 1.41 9.02
N PHE A 169 -9.94 0.53 8.16
CA PHE A 169 -8.61 -0.06 8.30
C PHE A 169 -7.50 1.00 8.21
N ALA A 170 -7.60 1.95 7.28
CA ALA A 170 -6.65 3.04 7.18
C ALA A 170 -6.55 3.84 8.49
N LEU A 171 -7.69 4.18 9.10
CA LEU A 171 -7.75 4.90 10.38
C LEU A 171 -7.14 4.09 11.53
N GLN A 172 -7.46 2.80 11.63
CA GLN A 172 -6.93 1.93 12.68
C GLN A 172 -5.41 1.78 12.62
N VAL A 173 -4.86 1.60 11.41
CA VAL A 173 -3.40 1.49 11.23
C VAL A 173 -2.72 2.85 11.38
N GLN A 174 -3.37 3.94 10.94
CA GLN A 174 -2.87 5.30 11.16
C GLN A 174 -2.79 5.64 12.65
N GLU A 175 -3.76 5.22 13.46
CA GLU A 175 -3.74 5.40 14.91
C GLU A 175 -2.53 4.71 15.55
N ILE A 176 -2.27 3.44 15.18
CA ILE A 176 -1.06 2.70 15.60
C ILE A 176 0.22 3.46 15.21
N LEU A 177 0.29 3.95 13.96
CA LEU A 177 1.44 4.70 13.47
C LEU A 177 1.64 6.01 14.24
N LEU A 178 0.57 6.71 14.58
CA LEU A 178 0.64 7.95 15.35
C LEU A 178 1.05 7.70 16.81
N HIS A 179 0.62 6.60 17.43
CA HIS A 179 1.13 6.16 18.74
C HIS A 179 2.65 5.94 18.73
N PHE A 180 3.14 5.22 17.71
CA PHE A 180 4.57 4.95 17.53
C PHE A 180 5.38 6.22 17.27
N GLN A 181 4.89 7.11 16.40
CA GLN A 181 5.56 8.37 16.11
C GLN A 181 5.60 9.28 17.34
N TRP A 182 4.53 9.33 18.12
CA TRP A 182 4.47 10.12 19.34
C TRP A 182 5.46 9.63 20.41
N SER A 183 5.59 8.31 20.59
CA SER A 183 6.52 7.75 21.59
C SER A 183 7.98 8.06 21.25
N HIS A 184 8.29 8.24 19.96
CA HIS A 184 9.62 8.60 19.47
C HIS A 184 9.85 10.10 19.28
N ALA A 185 8.78 10.90 19.29
CA ALA A 185 8.86 12.33 19.18
C ALA A 185 9.46 12.96 20.46
N ASP A 186 10.30 13.98 20.30
CA ASP A 186 10.78 14.77 21.42
C ASP A 186 9.71 15.71 21.98
N ALA A 187 10.01 16.40 23.08
CA ALA A 187 9.07 17.33 23.70
C ALA A 187 8.66 18.48 22.77
N ALA A 188 9.58 18.98 21.93
CA ALA A 188 9.30 20.08 21.01
C ALA A 188 8.41 19.61 19.84
N GLU A 189 8.65 18.42 19.31
CA GLU A 189 7.83 17.78 18.28
C GLU A 189 6.42 17.47 18.78
N ARG A 190 6.29 16.94 19.99
CA ARG A 190 4.98 16.72 20.64
C ARG A 190 4.25 18.04 20.87
N LEU A 191 4.94 19.08 21.34
CA LEU A 191 4.38 20.43 21.50
C LEU A 191 3.92 21.02 20.15
N ALA A 192 4.72 20.85 19.10
CA ALA A 192 4.37 21.30 17.77
C ALA A 192 3.12 20.58 17.26
N TRP A 193 3.03 19.26 17.46
CA TRP A 193 1.87 18.44 17.10
C TRP A 193 0.58 18.94 17.76
N ILE A 194 0.57 19.10 19.09
CA ILE A 194 -0.63 19.60 19.80
C ILE A 194 -0.93 21.07 19.48
N GLY A 195 0.07 21.83 19.04
CA GLY A 195 -0.06 23.21 18.60
C GLY A 195 -0.59 23.37 17.17
N VAL A 196 -0.69 22.29 16.38
CA VAL A 196 -1.23 22.34 15.02
C VAL A 196 -2.72 22.70 15.09
N GLY A 197 -3.11 23.82 14.48
CA GLY A 197 -4.52 24.18 14.32
C GLY A 197 -5.24 23.23 13.38
N LYS A 198 -6.57 23.14 13.50
CA LYS A 198 -7.42 22.32 12.61
C LYS A 198 -7.07 22.63 11.15
N PRO A 199 -6.69 21.63 10.33
CA PRO A 199 -6.40 21.86 8.92
C PRO A 199 -7.60 22.49 8.21
N ALA A 200 -7.36 23.54 7.43
CA ALA A 200 -8.39 24.13 6.58
C ALA A 200 -8.89 23.08 5.58
N LEU A 201 -10.21 23.01 5.37
CA LEU A 201 -10.83 22.06 4.45
C LEU A 201 -10.56 22.54 3.01
N PRO A 202 -9.77 21.81 2.19
CA PRO A 202 -9.55 22.17 0.81
C PRO A 202 -10.80 21.84 -0.04
N PRO A 203 -10.90 22.41 -1.26
CA PRO A 203 -11.98 22.09 -2.20
C PRO A 203 -12.03 20.61 -2.61
N ALA A 204 -10.87 19.96 -2.66
CA ALA A 204 -10.72 18.52 -2.87
C ALA A 204 -9.65 18.00 -1.89
N PRO A 205 -10.04 17.30 -0.81
CA PRO A 205 -9.09 16.79 0.18
C PRO A 205 -8.21 15.68 -0.42
N ASP A 206 -6.91 15.94 -0.44
CA ASP A 206 -5.87 15.01 -0.85
C ASP A 206 -5.34 14.19 0.33
N LEU A 207 -4.40 13.28 0.04
CA LEU A 207 -3.76 12.42 1.04
C LEU A 207 -3.07 13.26 2.14
N ASP A 208 -2.43 14.36 1.77
CA ASP A 208 -1.70 15.22 2.72
C ASP A 208 -2.64 16.00 3.63
N HIS A 209 -3.80 16.43 3.13
CA HIS A 209 -4.86 16.97 3.98
C HIS A 209 -5.37 15.91 4.96
N TRP A 210 -5.65 14.69 4.49
CA TRP A 210 -6.13 13.60 5.36
C TRP A 210 -5.14 13.24 6.46
N ARG A 211 -3.85 13.08 6.13
CA ARG A 211 -2.78 12.84 7.12
C ARG A 211 -2.69 13.94 8.17
N ARG A 212 -2.73 15.20 7.75
CA ARG A 212 -2.74 16.35 8.68
C ARG A 212 -3.98 16.35 9.55
N TYR A 213 -5.14 16.00 9.00
CA TYR A 213 -6.39 15.92 9.74
C TYR A 213 -6.36 14.81 10.80
N CYS A 214 -5.92 13.60 10.43
CA CYS A 214 -5.73 12.49 11.37
C CYS A 214 -4.74 12.86 12.47
N ARG A 215 -3.60 13.46 12.11
CA ARG A 215 -2.61 13.93 13.08
C ARG A 215 -3.20 14.98 14.03
N TRP A 216 -3.95 15.96 13.52
CA TRP A 216 -4.62 16.96 14.35
C TRP A 216 -5.67 16.37 15.30
N GLN A 217 -6.47 15.41 14.83
CA GLN A 217 -7.55 14.82 15.61
C GLN A 217 -7.05 13.90 16.72
N PHE A 218 -5.83 13.39 16.58
CA PHE A 218 -5.32 12.31 17.41
C PHE A 218 -4.16 12.76 18.29
N VAL A 219 -4.36 12.61 19.60
CA VAL A 219 -3.34 12.79 20.64
C VAL A 219 -3.37 11.54 21.53
N PRO A 220 -2.28 10.76 21.60
CA PRO A 220 -2.24 9.58 22.45
C PRO A 220 -2.53 9.90 23.91
N VAL A 221 -3.36 9.08 24.54
CA VAL A 221 -3.68 9.21 25.97
C VAL A 221 -2.54 8.60 26.79
N PRO A 222 -2.00 9.32 27.79
CA PRO A 222 -1.04 8.76 28.74
C PRO A 222 -1.60 7.55 29.49
N THR A 223 -0.75 6.55 29.71
CA THR A 223 -1.06 5.35 30.50
C THR A 223 -0.02 5.15 31.61
N GLU A 224 -0.25 4.21 32.52
CA GLU A 224 0.75 3.85 33.54
C GLU A 224 2.06 3.33 32.91
N ALA A 225 1.96 2.59 31.81
CA ALA A 225 3.12 2.08 31.08
C ALA A 225 3.79 3.15 30.18
N HIS A 226 3.01 4.12 29.70
CA HIS A 226 3.46 5.18 28.80
C HIS A 226 2.99 6.55 29.32
N PRO A 227 3.68 7.14 30.31
CA PRO A 227 3.25 8.37 30.98
C PRO A 227 3.25 9.61 30.07
N ASP A 228 3.99 9.56 28.97
CA ASP A 228 3.98 10.59 27.94
C ASP A 228 2.93 10.33 26.85
N GLY A 229 2.23 9.19 26.89
CA GLY A 229 1.39 8.68 25.80
C GLY A 229 2.20 7.99 24.69
N GLY A 230 1.49 7.42 23.73
CA GLY A 230 2.09 6.66 22.63
C GLY A 230 2.43 5.22 23.02
N ASP A 231 2.84 4.42 22.03
CA ASP A 231 3.34 3.06 22.25
C ASP A 231 4.48 2.79 21.25
N PRO A 232 5.70 2.50 21.72
CA PRO A 232 6.85 2.29 20.86
C PRO A 232 6.89 0.92 20.16
N ASP A 233 6.09 -0.07 20.58
CA ASP A 233 6.10 -1.42 19.98
C ASP A 233 5.17 -1.50 18.78
N LEU A 234 5.60 -0.92 17.66
CA LEU A 234 4.85 -0.95 16.39
C LEU A 234 4.53 -2.38 15.96
N ALA A 235 5.47 -3.31 16.13
CA ALA A 235 5.29 -4.69 15.69
C ALA A 235 4.22 -5.42 16.53
N ALA A 236 4.19 -5.22 17.85
CA ALA A 236 3.15 -5.79 18.70
C ALA A 236 1.76 -5.23 18.38
N ASN A 237 1.64 -3.91 18.26
CA ASN A 237 0.37 -3.25 17.92
C ASN A 237 -0.18 -3.72 16.57
N LEU A 238 0.69 -3.94 15.57
CA LEU A 238 0.28 -4.49 14.28
C LEU A 238 -0.19 -5.95 14.38
N ARG A 239 0.45 -6.79 15.23
CA ARG A 239 0.01 -8.18 15.47
C ARG A 239 -1.35 -8.22 16.15
N GLU A 240 -1.53 -7.45 17.22
CA GLU A 240 -2.81 -7.34 17.93
C GLU A 240 -3.92 -6.89 16.98
N ARG A 241 -3.65 -5.89 16.13
CA ARG A 241 -4.62 -5.45 15.12
C ARG A 241 -4.91 -6.51 14.07
N ALA A 242 -3.94 -7.36 13.72
CA ALA A 242 -4.16 -8.50 12.82
C ALA A 242 -5.09 -9.54 13.45
N GLU A 243 -4.92 -9.83 14.74
CA GLU A 243 -5.79 -10.72 15.51
C GLU A 243 -7.22 -10.16 15.63
N ASP A 244 -7.36 -8.86 15.91
CA ASP A 244 -8.65 -8.16 15.90
C ASP A 244 -9.35 -8.26 14.55
N ALA A 245 -8.60 -8.09 13.44
CA ALA A 245 -9.15 -8.19 12.10
C ALA A 245 -9.62 -9.63 11.80
N ALA A 246 -8.86 -10.64 12.19
CA ALA A 246 -9.26 -12.04 12.08
C ALA A 246 -10.50 -12.36 12.92
N TRP A 247 -10.58 -11.83 14.14
CA TRP A 247 -11.77 -11.96 14.98
C TRP A 247 -12.99 -11.28 14.34
N ALA A 248 -12.84 -10.04 13.84
CA ALA A 248 -13.91 -9.29 13.21
C ALA A 248 -14.42 -9.96 11.92
N ARG A 249 -13.53 -10.59 11.15
CA ARG A 249 -13.87 -11.41 9.99
C ARG A 249 -14.85 -12.52 10.34
N ASP A 250 -14.65 -13.22 11.46
CA ASP A 250 -15.50 -14.33 11.89
C ASP A 250 -16.80 -13.87 12.58
N HIS A 251 -16.80 -12.70 13.23
CA HIS A 251 -17.90 -12.28 14.12
C HIS A 251 -18.75 -11.10 13.59
N VAL A 252 -18.17 -10.21 12.79
CA VAL A 252 -18.84 -9.00 12.27
C VAL A 252 -19.39 -9.24 10.86
N VAL A 253 -18.71 -10.07 10.06
CA VAL A 253 -19.24 -10.49 8.75
C VAL A 253 -20.31 -11.57 8.98
N ARG A 254 -21.55 -11.12 9.23
CA ARG A 254 -22.70 -11.95 9.66
C ARG A 254 -22.72 -13.33 8.95
N PRO A 255 -22.78 -14.44 9.72
CA PRO A 255 -22.87 -15.79 9.18
C PRO A 255 -24.07 -16.04 8.25
N SER A 256 -25.12 -15.22 8.36
CA SER A 256 -26.34 -15.29 7.56
C SER A 256 -26.31 -14.45 6.28
N ALA A 257 -25.22 -13.74 6.00
CA ALA A 257 -25.03 -13.04 4.73
C ALA A 257 -24.56 -14.05 3.69
N ASP A 258 -25.51 -14.75 3.04
CA ASP A 258 -25.19 -15.64 1.94
C ASP A 258 -24.84 -14.84 0.67
N GLY A 259 -23.84 -15.31 -0.07
CA GLY A 259 -23.47 -14.79 -1.39
C GLY A 259 -22.16 -14.01 -1.48
N LEU A 260 -21.87 -13.51 -2.68
CA LEU A 260 -20.57 -12.91 -3.07
C LEU A 260 -20.17 -11.66 -2.29
N VAL A 261 -21.15 -10.91 -1.76
CA VAL A 261 -20.91 -9.75 -0.88
C VAL A 261 -20.11 -10.17 0.35
N ARG A 262 -20.40 -11.34 0.91
CA ARG A 262 -19.68 -11.88 2.07
C ARG A 262 -18.28 -12.31 1.68
N THR A 263 -18.13 -13.04 0.58
CA THR A 263 -16.82 -13.49 0.08
C THR A 263 -15.87 -12.31 -0.08
N ARG A 264 -16.29 -11.23 -0.74
CA ARG A 264 -15.45 -10.03 -0.93
C ARG A 264 -15.02 -9.37 0.37
N LYS A 265 -15.89 -9.37 1.39
CA LYS A 265 -15.55 -8.83 2.72
C LYS A 265 -14.57 -9.74 3.43
N VAL A 266 -14.82 -11.05 3.45
CA VAL A 266 -13.91 -12.04 4.04
C VAL A 266 -12.53 -11.92 3.41
N ASP A 267 -12.45 -11.90 2.08
CA ASP A 267 -11.18 -11.73 1.35
C ASP A 267 -10.46 -10.44 1.76
N LEU A 268 -11.20 -9.34 1.96
CA LEU A 268 -10.63 -8.06 2.35
C LEU A 268 -10.06 -8.10 3.79
N PHE A 269 -10.76 -8.72 4.74
CA PHE A 269 -10.26 -8.88 6.11
C PHE A 269 -9.09 -9.86 6.18
N ASP A 270 -9.15 -10.97 5.44
CA ASP A 270 -8.08 -11.98 5.38
C ASP A 270 -6.80 -11.36 4.78
N GLU A 271 -6.92 -10.58 3.70
CA GLU A 271 -5.79 -9.81 3.16
C GLU A 271 -5.26 -8.80 4.19
N HIS A 272 -6.14 -8.06 4.87
CA HIS A 272 -5.73 -7.05 5.84
C HIS A 272 -4.93 -7.67 7.01
N ALA A 273 -5.46 -8.73 7.63
CA ALA A 273 -4.79 -9.44 8.71
C ALA A 273 -3.44 -10.03 8.26
N ALA A 274 -3.38 -10.62 7.06
CA ALA A 274 -2.15 -11.16 6.50
C ALA A 274 -1.09 -10.06 6.27
N THR A 275 -1.48 -8.89 5.76
CA THR A 275 -0.57 -7.76 5.54
C THR A 275 -0.05 -7.17 6.84
N LEU A 276 -0.89 -7.03 7.86
CA LEU A 276 -0.46 -6.57 9.18
C LEU A 276 0.52 -7.54 9.84
N THR A 277 0.23 -8.85 9.75
CA THR A 277 1.13 -9.90 10.24
C THR A 277 2.49 -9.84 9.53
N ALA A 278 2.49 -9.65 8.21
CA ALA A 278 3.72 -9.53 7.42
C ALA A 278 4.51 -8.25 7.75
N LEU A 279 3.84 -7.11 7.98
CA LEU A 279 4.49 -5.88 8.43
C LEU A 279 5.15 -6.05 9.80
N ALA A 280 4.44 -6.66 10.75
CA ALA A 280 4.96 -6.92 12.09
C ALA A 280 6.14 -7.91 12.09
N GLY A 281 6.11 -8.91 11.20
CA GLY A 281 7.15 -9.91 11.05
C GLY A 281 8.30 -9.51 10.11
N SER A 282 8.24 -8.32 9.49
CA SER A 282 9.28 -7.88 8.54
C SER A 282 10.65 -7.81 9.24
N PRO A 283 11.74 -8.30 8.61
CA PRO A 283 13.08 -8.19 9.15
C PRO A 283 13.64 -6.76 9.11
N VAL A 284 12.94 -5.84 8.45
CA VAL A 284 13.25 -4.42 8.45
C VAL A 284 12.96 -3.84 9.85
N GLY A 285 13.92 -3.11 10.43
CA GLY A 285 13.76 -2.49 11.75
C GLY A 285 12.70 -1.38 11.78
N ASP A 286 12.29 -0.95 12.98
CA ASP A 286 11.21 0.03 13.17
C ASP A 286 11.53 1.41 12.59
N LEU A 287 12.78 1.84 12.73
CA LEU A 287 13.29 3.13 12.25
C LEU A 287 14.35 2.92 11.18
N ALA A 288 14.36 3.78 10.16
CA ALA A 288 15.40 3.79 9.15
C ALA A 288 16.74 4.13 9.81
N ALA A 289 17.82 3.47 9.39
CA ALA A 289 19.16 3.59 10.00
C ALA A 289 19.80 5.00 9.93
N GLY A 290 19.07 6.03 9.44
CA GLY A 290 19.55 7.40 9.23
C GLY A 290 19.08 8.48 10.21
N ASN A 291 18.12 8.21 11.12
CA ASN A 291 17.51 9.25 11.98
C ASN A 291 18.11 9.37 13.40
N ARG A 292 19.37 8.98 13.61
CA ARG A 292 20.10 9.33 14.85
C ARG A 292 21.12 10.42 14.55
N ARG A 293 20.69 11.68 14.59
CA ARG A 293 21.56 12.84 14.80
C ARG A 293 20.90 13.78 15.79
#